data_AF-A0A9Q0VF08-F1
#
_entry.id   AF-A0A9Q0VF08-F1
#
_cell.length_a   1.000
_cell.length_b   1.000
_cell.length_c   1.000
_cell.angle_alpha   90.00
_cell.angle_beta   90.00
_cell.angle_gamma   90.00
#
_symmetry.space_group_name_H-M   'P 1'
#
loop_
_entity.id
_entity.type
_entity.pdbx_description
1 polymer ?
#
loop_
_entity_poly.entity_id
_entity_poly.type
_entity_poly.pdbx_seq_one_letter_code
_entity_poly.pdbx_strand_id
1 'polypeptide(L)'
;MTLTEEEIKRLFRIRKTVMQMLKDRGYFVGDFEIKMTREQFESKYGNNMKREDLVINKAKRSDSSDQIYIFFPEEAKVGVKTMKTYTNRMKSENVFRAILVVQQNLTPFARTCINEISTKFHLEVFQ
;
A
#
# COMPACT_ATOMS: atom_id res chain seq x y z
N MET A 1 17.87 1.53 2.79
CA MET A 1 18.40 2.04 4.08
C MET A 1 17.56 1.43 5.20
N THR A 2 18.08 1.29 6.42
CA THR A 2 17.24 0.87 7.57
C THR A 2 16.35 2.04 7.98
N LEU A 3 15.07 1.77 8.27
CA LEU A 3 14.12 2.81 8.69
C LEU A 3 14.48 3.34 10.08
N THR A 4 14.31 4.64 10.30
CA THR A 4 14.47 5.24 11.63
C THR A 4 13.32 4.85 12.56
N GLU A 5 13.51 4.87 13.88
CA GLU A 5 12.44 4.56 14.85
C GLU A 5 11.20 5.47 14.67
N GLU A 6 11.42 6.75 14.36
CA GLU A 6 10.33 7.70 14.10
C GLU A 6 9.56 7.35 12.81
N GLU A 7 10.26 6.88 11.76
CA GLU A 7 9.60 6.38 10.56
C GLU A 7 8.80 5.10 10.82
N ILE A 8 9.34 4.17 11.61
CA ILE A 8 8.64 2.94 12.00
C ILE A 8 7.36 3.29 12.76
N LYS A 9 7.43 4.21 13.72
CA LYS A 9 6.28 4.70 14.47
C LYS A 9 5.24 5.37 13.56
N ARG A 10 5.67 6.14 12.56
CA ARG A 10 4.78 6.76 11.57
C ARG A 10 4.12 5.70 10.68
N LEU A 11 4.88 4.74 10.16
CA LEU A 11 4.37 3.65 9.32
C LEU A 11 3.39 2.75 10.07
N PHE A 12 3.64 2.47 11.35
CA PHE A 12 2.70 1.75 12.21
C PHE A 12 1.33 2.46 12.27
N ARG A 13 1.33 3.77 12.51
CA ARG A 13 0.09 4.58 12.54
C ARG A 13 -0.62 4.57 11.19
N ILE A 14 0.12 4.78 10.11
CA ILE A 14 -0.42 4.78 8.74
C ILE A 14 -1.05 3.41 8.44
N ARG A 15 -0.36 2.31 8.74
CA ARG A 15 -0.88 0.96 8.55
C ARG A 15 -2.20 0.76 9.30
N LYS A 16 -2.28 1.21 10.55
CA LYS A 16 -3.52 1.10 11.34
C LYS A 16 -4.69 1.84 10.69
N THR A 17 -4.44 3.06 10.22
CA THR A 17 -5.45 3.86 9.48
C THR A 17 -5.87 3.17 8.19
N VAL A 18 -4.91 2.64 7.42
CA VAL A 18 -5.19 1.88 6.19
C VAL A 18 -6.04 0.65 6.49
N MET A 19 -5.70 -0.14 7.51
CA MET A 19 -6.48 -1.33 7.88
C MET A 19 -7.91 -0.99 8.30
N GLN A 20 -8.09 0.09 9.07
CA GLN A 20 -9.42 0.58 9.44
C GLN A 20 -10.21 1.01 8.20
N MET A 21 -9.62 1.81 7.32
CA MET A 21 -10.26 2.24 6.07
C MET A 21 -10.64 1.05 5.18
N LEU A 22 -9.77 0.03 5.05
CA LEU A 22 -10.08 -1.17 4.28
C LEU A 22 -11.27 -1.93 4.88
N LYS A 23 -11.35 -2.03 6.21
CA LYS A 23 -12.51 -2.61 6.90
C LYS A 23 -13.78 -1.83 6.58
N ASP A 24 -13.73 -0.50 6.66
CA ASP A 24 -14.88 0.38 6.40
C ASP A 24 -15.33 0.31 4.92
N ARG A 25 -14.41 0.09 3.98
CA ARG A 25 -14.68 -0.13 2.55
C ARG A 25 -15.20 -1.54 2.22
N GLY A 26 -15.35 -2.41 3.22
CA GLY A 26 -15.89 -3.76 3.08
C GLY A 26 -14.86 -4.83 2.69
N TYR A 27 -13.56 -4.55 2.86
CA TYR A 27 -12.52 -5.57 2.68
C TYR A 27 -12.42 -6.50 3.89
N PHE A 28 -11.91 -7.70 3.66
CA PHE A 28 -11.74 -8.71 4.70
C PHE A 28 -10.53 -8.38 5.57
N VAL A 29 -10.77 -7.56 6.60
CA VAL A 29 -9.78 -7.20 7.62
C VAL A 29 -10.21 -7.76 8.97
N GLY A 30 -9.32 -8.52 9.61
CA GLY A 30 -9.54 -9.07 10.95
C GLY A 30 -9.30 -8.03 12.05
N ASP A 31 -10.02 -8.14 13.17
CA ASP A 31 -9.86 -7.20 14.30
C ASP A 31 -8.46 -7.24 14.90
N PHE A 32 -7.80 -8.41 14.88
CA PHE A 32 -6.41 -8.56 15.33
C PHE A 32 -5.43 -7.76 14.45
N GLU A 33 -5.75 -7.52 13.18
CA GLU A 33 -4.89 -6.73 12.29
C GLU A 33 -4.94 -5.23 12.63
N ILE A 34 -6.11 -4.76 13.07
CA ILE A 34 -6.33 -3.36 13.49
C ILE A 34 -5.82 -3.13 14.90
N LYS A 35 -5.97 -4.14 15.78
CA LYS A 35 -5.54 -4.10 17.19
C LYS A 35 -4.06 -4.48 17.39
N MET A 36 -3.32 -4.78 16.31
CA MET A 36 -1.90 -5.08 16.37
C MET A 36 -1.13 -4.00 17.14
N THR A 37 -0.33 -4.41 18.12
CA THR A 37 0.49 -3.48 18.92
C THR A 37 1.77 -3.09 18.19
N ARG A 38 2.45 -2.05 18.69
CA ARG A 38 3.72 -1.61 18.12
C ARG A 38 4.79 -2.68 18.24
N GLU A 39 4.86 -3.36 19.38
CA GLU A 39 5.82 -4.41 19.68
C GLU A 39 5.61 -5.60 18.73
N GLN A 40 4.35 -5.96 18.46
CA GLN A 40 4.00 -6.99 17.47
C GLN A 40 4.38 -6.58 16.05
N PHE A 41 4.20 -5.31 15.72
CA PHE A 41 4.60 -4.76 14.42
C PHE A 41 6.11 -4.81 14.23
N GLU A 42 6.88 -4.33 15.21
CA GLU A 42 8.35 -4.38 15.19
C GLU A 42 8.87 -5.83 15.17
N SER A 43 8.27 -6.72 15.96
CA SER A 43 8.62 -8.14 15.95
C SER A 43 8.33 -8.83 14.61
N LYS A 44 7.23 -8.47 13.93
CA LYS A 44 6.84 -9.06 12.66
C LYS A 44 7.77 -8.69 11.51
N TYR A 45 8.25 -7.45 11.49
CA TYR A 45 9.00 -6.90 10.38
C TYR A 45 10.51 -6.76 10.67
N GLY A 46 10.91 -6.85 11.94
CA GLY A 46 12.29 -6.81 12.39
C GLY A 46 12.97 -5.44 12.28
N ASN A 47 14.23 -5.38 12.71
CA ASN A 47 15.02 -4.14 12.77
C ASN A 47 15.41 -3.61 11.38
N ASN A 48 15.36 -4.45 10.33
CA ASN A 48 15.69 -4.09 8.95
C ASN A 48 14.44 -3.94 8.06
N MET A 49 13.33 -3.47 8.63
CA MET A 49 12.08 -3.26 7.90
C MET A 49 12.30 -2.35 6.68
N LYS A 50 11.78 -2.77 5.53
CA LYS A 50 11.63 -1.94 4.34
C LYS A 50 10.17 -1.60 4.13
N ARG A 51 9.91 -0.47 3.47
CA ARG A 51 8.53 -0.07 3.12
C ARG A 51 7.85 -1.08 2.19
N GLU A 52 8.62 -1.75 1.35
CA GLU A 52 8.12 -2.82 0.47
C GLU A 52 7.57 -4.03 1.25
N ASP A 53 8.05 -4.27 2.47
CA ASP A 53 7.53 -5.36 3.32
C ASP A 53 6.12 -5.04 3.86
N LEU A 54 5.72 -3.77 3.83
CA LEU A 54 4.42 -3.29 4.28
C LEU A 54 3.33 -3.39 3.21
N VAL A 55 3.63 -3.96 2.04
CA VAL A 55 2.61 -4.18 1.01
C VAL A 55 1.47 -5.03 1.56
N ILE A 56 0.24 -4.57 1.33
CA ILE A 56 -0.99 -5.25 1.77
C ILE A 56 -1.78 -5.67 0.54
N ASN A 57 -2.27 -6.91 0.53
CA ASN A 57 -3.32 -7.37 -0.37
C ASN A 57 -4.52 -7.80 0.47
N LYS A 58 -5.72 -7.32 0.12
CA LYS A 58 -6.99 -7.73 0.73
C LYS A 58 -8.06 -7.97 -0.32
N ALA A 59 -8.86 -9.01 -0.12
CA ALA A 59 -10.06 -9.27 -0.90
C ALA A 59 -11.30 -8.65 -0.24
N LYS A 60 -12.34 -8.34 -1.02
CA LYS A 60 -13.65 -7.96 -0.48
C LYS A 60 -14.27 -9.11 0.30
N ARG A 61 -15.07 -8.76 1.32
CA ARG A 61 -15.83 -9.76 2.10
C ARG A 61 -16.92 -10.45 1.26
N SER A 62 -17.50 -9.70 0.33
CA SER A 62 -18.59 -10.15 -0.54
C SER A 62 -18.13 -10.90 -1.79
N ASP A 63 -16.88 -10.67 -2.22
CA ASP A 63 -16.34 -11.21 -3.47
C ASP A 63 -14.81 -11.34 -3.34
N SER A 64 -14.32 -12.57 -3.32
CA SER A 64 -12.87 -12.84 -3.19
C SER A 64 -12.07 -12.49 -4.45
N SER A 65 -12.73 -12.24 -5.58
CA SER A 65 -12.10 -11.81 -6.83
C SER A 65 -11.82 -10.30 -6.88
N ASP A 66 -12.60 -9.48 -6.16
CA ASP A 66 -12.31 -8.05 -5.99
C ASP A 66 -11.25 -7.86 -4.89
N GLN A 67 -10.00 -7.77 -5.32
CA GLN A 67 -8.85 -7.54 -4.47
C GLN A 67 -8.33 -6.11 -4.58
N ILE A 68 -7.66 -5.64 -3.53
CA ILE A 68 -6.98 -4.35 -3.50
C ILE A 68 -5.56 -4.49 -2.98
N TYR A 69 -4.64 -3.84 -3.69
CA TYR A 69 -3.26 -3.69 -3.28
C TYR A 69 -3.02 -2.35 -2.57
N ILE A 70 -2.19 -2.33 -1.54
CA ILE A 70 -1.71 -1.09 -0.92
C ILE A 70 -0.19 -1.12 -0.95
N PHE A 71 0.39 -0.18 -1.68
CA PHE A 71 1.83 -0.07 -1.87
C PHE A 71 2.40 1.09 -1.05
N PHE A 72 3.60 0.87 -0.49
CA PHE A 72 4.37 1.85 0.26
C PHE A 72 5.73 2.04 -0.42
N PRO A 73 5.86 2.98 -1.37
CA PRO A 73 7.11 3.19 -2.10
C PRO A 73 8.22 3.75 -1.19
N GLU A 74 9.46 3.29 -1.38
CA GLU A 74 10.64 3.83 -0.68
C GLU A 74 11.05 5.21 -1.22
N GLU A 75 10.78 5.49 -2.50
CA GLU A 75 11.10 6.76 -3.15
C GLU A 75 10.26 7.91 -2.58
N ALA A 76 10.91 9.02 -2.22
CA ALA A 76 10.21 10.23 -1.77
C ALA A 76 9.28 10.80 -2.85
N LYS A 77 9.76 10.81 -4.10
CA LYS A 77 9.00 11.14 -5.30
C LYS A 77 8.94 9.93 -6.21
N VAL A 78 7.75 9.37 -6.40
CA VAL A 78 7.58 8.13 -7.16
C VAL A 78 7.69 8.42 -8.66
N GLY A 79 8.56 7.66 -9.32
CA GLY A 79 8.79 7.73 -10.76
C GLY A 79 7.96 6.72 -11.57
N VAL A 80 8.02 6.86 -12.90
CA VAL A 80 7.33 5.96 -13.85
C VAL A 80 7.81 4.51 -13.75
N LYS A 81 9.09 4.28 -13.45
CA LYS A 81 9.66 2.95 -13.29
C LYS A 81 8.93 2.16 -12.19
N THR A 82 8.81 2.78 -11.02
CA THR A 82 8.13 2.21 -9.85
C THR A 82 6.65 1.96 -10.14
N MET A 83 5.97 2.90 -10.80
CA MET A 83 4.58 2.71 -11.24
C MET A 83 4.43 1.50 -12.15
N LYS A 84 5.28 1.36 -13.18
CA LYS A 84 5.26 0.21 -14.10
C LYS A 84 5.44 -1.12 -13.38
N THR A 85 6.33 -1.17 -12.39
CA THR A 85 6.53 -2.37 -11.56
C THR A 85 5.23 -2.78 -10.85
N TYR A 86 4.56 -1.83 -10.18
CA TYR A 86 3.31 -2.12 -9.47
C TYR A 86 2.18 -2.51 -10.42
N THR A 87 2.02 -1.82 -11.54
CA THR A 87 0.98 -2.14 -12.53
C THR A 87 1.20 -3.50 -13.18
N ASN A 88 2.46 -3.88 -13.41
CA ASN A 88 2.79 -5.22 -13.93
C ASN A 88 2.46 -6.29 -12.90
N ARG A 89 2.79 -6.08 -11.62
CA ARG A 89 2.41 -7.00 -10.54
C ARG A 89 0.90 -7.16 -10.44
N MET A 90 0.17 -6.04 -10.41
CA MET A 90 -1.29 -6.01 -10.42
C MET A 90 -1.87 -6.79 -11.60
N LYS A 91 -1.33 -6.59 -12.81
CA LYS A 91 -1.75 -7.31 -14.02
C LYS A 91 -1.51 -8.82 -13.91
N SER A 92 -0.35 -9.24 -13.42
CA SER A 92 0.00 -10.66 -13.27
C SER A 92 -0.89 -11.38 -12.27
N GLU A 93 -1.32 -10.66 -11.23
CA GLU A 93 -2.17 -11.20 -10.17
C GLU A 93 -3.67 -10.95 -10.42
N ASN A 94 -4.05 -10.36 -11.56
CA ASN A 94 -5.41 -9.95 -11.91
C ASN A 94 -6.10 -9.07 -10.85
N VAL A 95 -5.34 -8.17 -10.23
CA VAL A 95 -5.83 -7.21 -9.24
C VAL A 95 -5.96 -5.84 -9.89
N PHE A 96 -7.17 -5.27 -9.90
CA PHE A 96 -7.46 -4.03 -10.64
C PHE A 96 -7.54 -2.78 -9.76
N ARG A 97 -7.47 -2.91 -8.43
CA ARG A 97 -7.52 -1.79 -7.49
C ARG A 97 -6.22 -1.68 -6.70
N ALA A 98 -5.70 -0.47 -6.56
CA ALA A 98 -4.64 -0.22 -5.59
C ALA A 98 -4.65 1.18 -4.99
N ILE A 99 -4.02 1.30 -3.83
CA ILE A 99 -3.74 2.55 -3.13
C ILE A 99 -2.23 2.70 -3.03
N LEU A 100 -1.71 3.84 -3.46
CA LEU A 100 -0.31 4.22 -3.28
C LEU A 100 -0.19 5.19 -2.10
N VAL A 101 0.55 4.81 -1.07
CA VAL A 101 0.86 5.67 0.07
C VAL A 101 2.25 6.28 -0.14
N VAL A 102 2.30 7.48 -0.73
CA VAL A 102 3.54 8.16 -1.11
C VAL A 102 4.06 9.05 0.02
N GLN A 103 5.36 9.34 0.03
CA GLN A 103 5.96 10.21 1.05
C GLN A 103 5.82 11.70 0.74
N GLN A 104 5.95 12.06 -0.54
CA GLN A 104 5.73 13.41 -1.03
C GLN A 104 4.75 13.36 -2.18
N ASN A 105 5.24 13.29 -3.41
CA ASN A 105 4.44 13.52 -4.60
C ASN A 105 4.83 12.54 -5.71
N LEU A 106 3.86 12.19 -6.54
CA LEU A 106 4.15 11.58 -7.83
C LEU A 106 4.83 12.60 -8.75
N THR A 107 5.84 12.15 -9.48
CA THR A 107 6.41 12.93 -10.59
C THR A 107 5.33 13.22 -11.66
N PRO A 108 5.40 14.33 -12.41
CA PRO A 108 4.41 14.64 -13.45
C PRO A 108 4.21 13.48 -14.43
N PHE A 109 5.31 12.85 -14.88
CA PHE A 109 5.26 11.68 -15.76
C PHE A 109 4.58 10.46 -15.11
N ALA A 110 4.77 10.23 -13.81
CA ALA A 110 4.05 9.16 -13.10
C ALA A 110 2.54 9.44 -13.01
N ARG A 111 2.12 10.70 -12.83
CA ARG A 111 0.70 11.07 -12.85
C ARG A 111 0.07 10.86 -14.23
N THR A 112 0.77 11.24 -15.30
CA THR A 112 0.32 10.96 -16.66
C THR A 112 0.15 9.46 -16.89
N CYS A 113 1.11 8.65 -16.44
CA CYS A 113 1.04 7.19 -16.54
C CYS A 113 -0.18 6.61 -15.80
N ILE A 114 -0.54 7.13 -14.61
CA ILE A 114 -1.76 6.73 -13.90
C ILE A 114 -3.01 7.05 -14.71
N ASN A 115 -3.07 8.24 -15.33
CA ASN A 115 -4.23 8.64 -16.13
C ASN A 115 -4.40 7.75 -17.36
N GLU A 116 -3.30 7.37 -18.02
CA GLU A 116 -3.33 6.47 -19.19
C GLU A 116 -3.88 5.07 -18.86
N ILE A 117 -3.56 4.54 -17.68
CA ILE A 117 -3.96 3.20 -17.25
C ILE A 117 -5.27 3.19 -16.44
N SER A 118 -5.82 4.37 -16.12
CA SER A 118 -7.03 4.53 -15.30
C SER A 118 -8.27 3.81 -15.84
N THR A 119 -8.29 3.57 -17.15
CA THR A 119 -9.35 2.81 -17.84
C THR A 119 -9.40 1.33 -17.44
N LYS A 120 -8.28 0.77 -16.96
CA LYS A 120 -8.15 -0.64 -16.56
C LYS A 120 -7.87 -0.81 -15.07
N PHE A 121 -7.08 0.08 -14.49
CA PHE A 121 -6.68 0.01 -13.09
C PHE A 121 -7.23 1.21 -12.32
N HIS A 122 -7.90 0.95 -11.21
CA HIS A 122 -8.33 1.96 -10.26
C HIS A 122 -7.22 2.23 -9.25
N LEU A 123 -6.52 3.35 -9.39
CA LEU A 123 -5.42 3.74 -8.52
C LEU A 123 -5.77 4.99 -7.71
N GLU A 124 -5.67 4.88 -6.40
CA GLU A 124 -5.78 6.00 -5.46
C GLU A 124 -4.41 6.37 -4.91
N VAL A 125 -4.17 7.65 -4.62
CA VAL A 125 -2.86 8.14 -4.16
C VAL A 125 -3.05 8.96 -2.88
N PHE A 126 -2.47 8.50 -1.78
CA PHE A 126 -2.51 9.14 -0.47
C PHE A 126 -1.10 9.59 -0.06
N GLN A 127 -1.02 10.69 0.70
CA GLN A 127 0.22 11.31 1.18
C GLN A 127 0.19 11.49 2.70
#